data_AF-A0A949QTT0-F1
#
_entry.id   AF-A0A949QTT0-F1
#
_cell.length_a   1.000
_cell.length_b   1.000
_cell.length_c   1.000
_cell.angle_alpha   90.00
_cell.angle_beta   90.00
_cell.angle_gamma   90.00
#
_symmetry.space_group_name_H-M   'P 1'
#
loop_
_entity.id
_entity.type
_entity.pdbx_description
1 polymer ?
#
loop_
_entity_poly.entity_id
_entity_poly.type
_entity_poly.pdbx_seq_one_letter_code
_entity_poly.pdbx_strand_id
1 'polypeptide(L)'
;MNSSNHLFRALILTLLFFLFASGATNCSSRLSNTTGAPTPITPSPAPPSVQTASPAIFTPPITATLYSTPAPLAQPDFRFSASVEDPQLAEAIQITLQEEIGLAVFGGRPFCSYALLMPLQTTVDGKTRAYLQVLCIEFYLKNGALLQGTGISIPAALSLSRQNDGWHVVEYRRPQTGNWGESLREIFPPEALNLIIMSTPDEILRHNAVVDMLFQKNLRQALDFYGIPFMPSPGS
;
A
#
# COMPACT_ATOMS: atom_id res chain seq x y z
N MET A 1 -26.72 27.36 32.95
CA MET A 1 -27.65 26.25 33.26
C MET A 1 -28.22 25.79 31.92
N ASN A 2 -27.66 24.72 31.35
CA ASN A 2 -28.24 23.36 31.29
C ASN A 2 -29.45 23.30 30.33
N SER A 3 -29.63 22.34 29.43
CA SER A 3 -28.94 21.08 29.14
C SER A 3 -29.56 20.49 27.86
N SER A 4 -28.76 19.74 27.10
CA SER A 4 -29.11 18.47 26.42
C SER A 4 -30.22 18.43 25.34
N ASN A 5 -29.86 17.98 24.13
CA ASN A 5 -29.85 16.54 23.84
C ASN A 5 -29.27 16.17 22.46
N HIS A 6 -28.51 15.08 22.49
CA HIS A 6 -27.90 14.33 21.40
C HIS A 6 -28.91 13.47 20.63
N LEU A 7 -28.39 12.86 19.55
CA LEU A 7 -28.84 11.64 18.85
C LEU A 7 -29.93 11.79 17.78
N PHE A 8 -29.55 11.63 16.51
CA PHE A 8 -29.72 10.35 15.83
C PHE A 8 -28.77 10.22 14.63
N ARG A 9 -27.96 9.15 14.66
CA ARG A 9 -27.11 8.67 13.58
C ARG A 9 -27.92 7.78 12.63
N ALA A 10 -27.36 7.59 11.44
CA ALA A 10 -27.61 6.54 10.44
C ALA A 10 -28.64 6.87 9.35
N LEU A 11 -28.13 7.16 8.15
CA LEU A 11 -28.66 6.50 6.95
C LEU A 11 -27.53 6.13 6.00
N ILE A 12 -27.53 4.82 5.71
CA ILE A 12 -26.69 3.99 4.86
C ILE A 12 -26.42 4.61 3.48
N LEU A 13 -25.14 4.77 3.12
CA LEU A 13 -24.72 4.88 1.72
C LEU A 13 -24.19 3.52 1.25
N THR A 14 -24.93 2.91 0.34
CA THR A 14 -24.56 1.70 -0.38
C THR A 14 -23.41 2.05 -1.35
N LEU A 15 -22.16 1.77 -0.94
CA LEU A 15 -21.00 1.91 -1.81
C LEU A 15 -20.75 0.58 -2.54
N LEU A 16 -21.08 0.51 -3.83
CA LEU A 16 -20.58 -0.55 -4.71
C LEU A 16 -19.08 -0.38 -4.89
N PHE A 17 -18.30 -1.28 -4.27
CA PHE A 17 -16.90 -1.48 -4.59
C PHE A 17 -16.78 -2.36 -5.83
N PHE A 18 -16.15 -1.83 -6.87
CA PHE A 18 -15.41 -2.65 -7.85
C PHE A 18 -13.93 -2.53 -7.50
N LEU A 19 -13.24 -3.67 -7.33
CA LEU A 19 -12.09 -4.08 -8.17
C LEU A 19 -11.40 -5.34 -7.61
N PHE A 20 -11.26 -6.29 -8.55
CA PHE A 20 -10.36 -7.44 -8.64
C PHE A 20 -10.34 -8.49 -7.52
N ALA A 21 -11.24 -9.46 -7.64
CA ALA A 21 -10.94 -10.84 -7.26
C ALA A 21 -10.36 -11.57 -8.49
N SER A 22 -9.05 -11.80 -8.48
CA SER A 22 -8.43 -12.90 -9.21
C SER A 22 -8.95 -14.20 -8.60
N GLY A 23 -9.83 -14.89 -9.33
CA GLY A 23 -10.48 -16.12 -8.89
C GLY A 23 -10.77 -17.01 -10.08
N ALA A 24 -9.79 -17.82 -10.44
CA ALA A 24 -10.01 -18.97 -11.27
C ALA A 24 -10.95 -19.94 -10.55
N THR A 25 -12.14 -20.15 -11.09
CA THR A 25 -12.90 -21.42 -11.05
C THR A 25 -14.14 -21.24 -11.93
N ASN A 26 -14.28 -22.02 -13.00
CA ASN A 26 -15.14 -23.20 -12.89
C ASN A 26 -15.04 -24.10 -14.11
N CYS A 27 -14.93 -25.39 -13.81
CA CYS A 27 -15.26 -26.48 -14.69
C CYS A 27 -16.68 -26.29 -15.25
N SER A 28 -16.84 -26.49 -16.54
CA SER A 28 -18.09 -27.00 -17.10
C SER A 28 -17.77 -28.07 -18.11
N SER A 29 -18.24 -29.25 -17.74
CA SER A 29 -18.42 -30.45 -18.53
C SER A 29 -19.01 -30.15 -19.91
N ARG A 30 -18.31 -30.61 -20.96
CA ARG A 30 -18.93 -30.90 -22.26
C ARG A 30 -18.53 -32.30 -22.69
N LEU A 31 -19.50 -33.21 -22.57
CA LEU A 31 -19.53 -34.47 -23.28
C LEU A 31 -19.58 -34.17 -24.78
N SER A 32 -18.63 -34.71 -25.52
CA SER A 32 -18.79 -35.03 -26.94
C SER A 32 -18.14 -36.38 -27.19
N ASN A 33 -18.98 -37.41 -27.31
CA ASN A 33 -18.66 -38.68 -27.93
C ASN A 33 -18.27 -38.42 -29.39
N THR A 34 -17.05 -38.79 -29.78
CA THR A 34 -16.81 -39.25 -31.16
C THR A 34 -15.73 -40.34 -31.17
N THR A 35 -16.19 -41.49 -31.64
CA THR A 35 -15.54 -42.74 -31.96
C THR A 35 -14.24 -42.58 -32.76
N GLY A 36 -13.15 -43.17 -32.27
CA GLY A 36 -11.86 -43.30 -32.99
C GLY A 36 -11.13 -44.55 -32.51
N ALA A 37 -10.65 -45.35 -33.45
CA ALA A 37 -10.14 -46.72 -33.32
C ALA A 37 -8.91 -46.90 -32.40
N PRO A 38 -8.66 -48.12 -31.87
CA PRO A 38 -7.57 -48.38 -30.94
C PRO A 38 -6.21 -48.46 -31.67
N THR A 39 -5.27 -47.62 -31.26
CA THR A 39 -3.86 -47.74 -31.63
C THR A 39 -3.11 -48.67 -30.65
N PRO A 40 -2.09 -49.41 -31.11
CA PRO A 40 -1.41 -50.43 -30.31
C PRO A 40 -0.56 -49.81 -29.20
N ILE A 41 -0.59 -50.48 -28.04
CA ILE A 41 0.16 -50.12 -26.83
C ILE A 41 1.61 -50.59 -27.02
N THR A 42 2.54 -49.66 -27.24
CA THR A 42 3.98 -49.96 -27.24
C THR A 42 4.49 -49.94 -25.79
N PRO A 43 5.18 -50.99 -25.31
CA PRO A 43 5.70 -51.00 -23.94
C PRO A 43 6.82 -49.96 -23.76
N SER A 44 6.71 -49.19 -22.68
CA SER A 44 7.71 -48.23 -22.23
C SER A 44 8.98 -48.98 -21.77
N PRO A 45 10.19 -48.54 -22.17
CA PRO A 45 11.43 -49.19 -21.75
C PRO A 45 11.73 -48.93 -20.27
N ALA A 46 12.23 -49.97 -19.60
CA ALA A 46 12.60 -49.98 -18.19
C ALA A 46 13.65 -48.88 -17.85
N PRO A 47 13.63 -48.34 -16.62
CA PRO A 47 14.64 -47.39 -16.17
C PRO A 47 16.02 -48.07 -16.06
N PRO A 48 17.11 -47.40 -16.46
CA PRO A 48 18.46 -47.95 -16.30
C PRO A 48 18.87 -47.99 -14.82
N SER A 49 19.53 -49.09 -14.47
CA SER A 49 20.05 -49.44 -13.16
C SER A 49 21.00 -48.39 -12.57
N VAL A 50 20.83 -48.11 -11.28
CA VAL A 50 21.69 -47.26 -10.45
C VAL A 50 23.10 -47.87 -10.38
N GLN A 51 24.09 -47.16 -10.94
CA GLN A 51 25.50 -47.41 -10.67
C GLN A 51 25.94 -46.54 -9.50
N THR A 52 26.26 -47.17 -8.37
CA THR A 52 26.98 -46.58 -7.23
C THR A 52 28.40 -46.22 -7.65
N ALA A 53 28.66 -44.92 -7.85
CA ALA A 53 30.01 -44.38 -7.98
C ALA A 53 30.50 -43.84 -6.62
N SER A 54 31.72 -44.21 -6.28
CA SER A 54 32.48 -43.89 -5.06
C SER A 54 32.68 -42.37 -4.86
N PRO A 55 32.75 -41.84 -3.62
CA PRO A 55 32.95 -40.41 -3.40
C PRO A 55 34.40 -40.02 -3.66
N ALA A 56 34.67 -39.41 -4.82
CA ALA A 56 35.89 -38.65 -5.03
C ALA A 56 35.73 -37.28 -4.36
N ILE A 57 36.62 -36.98 -3.41
CA ILE A 57 36.73 -35.67 -2.76
C ILE A 57 37.20 -34.67 -3.82
N PHE A 58 36.27 -33.87 -4.33
CA PHE A 58 36.55 -32.76 -5.24
C PHE A 58 36.64 -31.48 -4.41
N THR A 59 37.85 -31.00 -4.14
CA THR A 59 38.06 -29.64 -3.62
C THR A 59 38.04 -28.68 -4.81
N PRO A 60 37.03 -27.81 -4.98
CA PRO A 60 37.11 -26.77 -6.00
C PRO A 60 38.18 -25.74 -5.60
N PRO A 61 38.93 -25.19 -6.57
CA PRO A 61 39.76 -24.01 -6.31
C PRO A 61 38.84 -22.85 -5.96
N ILE A 62 39.03 -22.29 -4.76
CA ILE A 62 38.37 -21.06 -4.31
C ILE A 62 38.99 -19.91 -5.09
N THR A 63 38.51 -19.67 -6.31
CA THR A 63 38.76 -18.41 -7.00
C THR A 63 37.74 -17.41 -6.48
N ALA A 64 38.15 -16.61 -5.50
CA ALA A 64 37.40 -15.47 -5.02
C ALA A 64 37.26 -14.45 -6.17
N THR A 65 36.19 -14.58 -6.94
CA THR A 65 35.72 -13.50 -7.80
C THR A 65 35.24 -12.41 -6.86
N LEU A 66 35.99 -11.31 -6.83
CA LEU A 66 35.57 -10.06 -6.21
C LEU A 66 34.25 -9.66 -6.88
N TYR A 67 33.13 -9.98 -6.24
CA TYR A 67 31.86 -9.34 -6.51
C TYR A 67 32.07 -7.87 -6.20
N SER A 68 32.41 -7.09 -7.22
CA SER A 68 32.29 -5.64 -7.17
C SER A 68 30.85 -5.34 -6.78
N THR A 69 30.66 -4.92 -5.54
CA THR A 69 29.42 -4.35 -5.04
C THR A 69 28.95 -3.33 -6.08
N PRO A 70 27.77 -3.49 -6.70
CA PRO A 70 27.22 -2.45 -7.56
C PRO A 70 27.20 -1.17 -6.74
N ALA A 71 27.76 -0.09 -7.30
CA ALA A 71 27.68 1.23 -6.69
C ALA A 71 26.22 1.48 -6.29
N PRO A 72 25.95 1.98 -5.06
CA PRO A 72 24.60 2.35 -4.67
C PRO A 72 24.02 3.22 -5.78
N LEU A 73 22.96 2.75 -6.44
CA LEU A 73 22.21 3.59 -7.37
C LEU A 73 21.92 4.87 -6.61
N ALA A 74 22.40 6.00 -7.13
CA ALA A 74 22.18 7.31 -6.54
C ALA A 74 20.70 7.39 -6.17
N GLN A 75 20.42 7.48 -4.86
CA GLN A 75 19.05 7.52 -4.40
C GLN A 75 18.38 8.67 -5.15
N PRO A 76 17.28 8.41 -5.88
CA PRO A 76 16.62 9.47 -6.64
C PRO A 76 16.34 10.60 -5.67
N ASP A 77 16.68 11.83 -6.06
CA ASP A 77 16.50 13.02 -5.24
C ASP A 77 15.00 13.11 -4.87
N PHE A 78 14.65 12.57 -3.70
CA PHE A 78 13.27 12.33 -3.30
C PHE A 78 12.67 13.67 -2.95
N ARG A 79 11.94 14.27 -3.90
CA ARG A 79 11.21 15.52 -3.65
C ARG A 79 10.12 15.41 -2.58
N PHE A 80 9.86 14.22 -2.05
CA PHE A 80 9.03 13.96 -0.86
C PHE A 80 9.80 14.11 0.47
N SER A 81 10.80 14.99 0.52
CA SER A 81 11.71 15.17 1.67
C SER A 81 11.17 16.13 2.74
N ALA A 82 10.04 16.79 2.50
CA ALA A 82 9.44 17.64 3.52
C ALA A 82 8.99 16.74 4.69
N SER A 83 9.66 16.86 5.82
CA SER A 83 9.22 16.28 7.09
C SER A 83 8.41 17.31 7.86
N VAL A 84 7.42 16.86 8.62
CA VAL A 84 6.68 17.74 9.54
C VAL A 84 7.48 17.85 10.82
N GLU A 85 8.10 19.00 11.05
CA GLU A 85 8.97 19.25 12.21
C GLU A 85 8.17 19.41 13.51
N ASP A 86 6.96 19.97 13.43
CA ASP A 86 6.09 20.17 14.59
C ASP A 86 5.37 18.85 14.94
N PRO A 87 5.67 18.22 16.10
CA PRO A 87 5.08 16.94 16.47
C PRO A 87 3.56 17.03 16.70
N GLN A 88 3.04 18.17 17.18
CA GLN A 88 1.60 18.35 17.38
C GLN A 88 0.87 18.46 16.04
N LEU A 89 1.48 19.13 15.07
CA LEU A 89 0.95 19.18 13.71
C LEU A 89 0.95 17.78 13.07
N ALA A 90 2.06 17.05 13.23
CA ALA A 90 2.19 15.69 12.70
C ALA A 90 1.15 14.74 13.30
N GLU A 91 0.90 14.85 14.61
CA GLU A 91 -0.13 14.10 15.33
C GLU A 91 -1.54 14.44 14.83
N ALA A 92 -1.86 15.72 14.67
CA ALA A 92 -3.16 16.16 14.15
C ALA A 92 -3.43 15.57 12.75
N ILE A 93 -2.43 15.61 11.86
CA ILE A 93 -2.52 14.96 10.54
C ILE A 93 -2.78 13.46 10.72
N GLN A 94 -1.97 12.79 11.54
CA GLN A 94 -2.04 11.34 11.74
C GLN A 94 -3.42 10.87 12.22
N ILE A 95 -4.01 11.59 13.19
CA ILE A 95 -5.35 11.31 13.72
C ILE A 95 -6.39 11.46 12.60
N THR A 96 -6.40 12.60 11.90
CA THR A 96 -7.38 12.83 10.83
C THR A 96 -7.29 11.80 9.72
N LEU A 97 -6.09 11.36 9.32
CA LEU A 97 -5.95 10.32 8.29
C LEU A 97 -6.54 8.98 8.74
N GLN A 98 -6.35 8.60 10.00
CA GLN A 98 -6.94 7.38 10.55
C GLN A 98 -8.47 7.45 10.61
N GLU A 99 -9.03 8.61 10.95
CA GLU A 99 -10.48 8.82 11.08
C GLU A 99 -11.20 8.95 9.73
N GLU A 100 -10.63 9.68 8.77
CA GLU A 100 -11.28 10.01 7.50
C GLU A 100 -11.01 8.98 6.38
N ILE A 101 -9.88 8.27 6.45
CA ILE A 101 -9.41 7.37 5.37
C ILE A 101 -9.27 5.93 5.84
N GLY A 102 -8.95 5.71 7.11
CA GLY A 102 -8.78 4.38 7.68
C GLY A 102 -10.03 3.52 7.49
N LEU A 103 -9.86 2.38 6.81
CA LEU A 103 -10.91 1.39 6.61
C LEU A 103 -10.45 0.05 7.19
N ALA A 104 -11.33 -0.61 7.94
CA ALA A 104 -11.12 -1.95 8.46
C ALA A 104 -12.31 -2.84 8.13
N VAL A 105 -12.09 -3.84 7.27
CA VAL A 105 -13.12 -4.76 6.76
C VAL A 105 -12.93 -6.17 7.33
N PHE A 106 -11.72 -6.51 7.75
CA PHE A 106 -11.37 -7.84 8.29
C PHE A 106 -11.37 -7.89 9.82
N GLY A 107 -11.88 -6.84 10.49
CA GLY A 107 -11.92 -6.74 11.95
C GLY A 107 -10.57 -6.38 12.59
N GLY A 108 -9.63 -5.89 11.78
CA GLY A 108 -8.35 -5.37 12.22
C GLY A 108 -8.37 -3.89 12.56
N ARG A 109 -7.19 -3.28 12.48
CA ARG A 109 -6.98 -1.84 12.70
C ARG A 109 -6.32 -1.22 11.47
N PRO A 110 -6.80 -0.07 10.98
CA PRO A 110 -6.11 0.67 9.94
C PRO A 110 -4.91 1.41 10.54
N PHE A 111 -3.78 1.34 9.84
CA PHE A 111 -2.59 2.12 10.09
C PHE A 111 -2.35 3.00 8.88
N CYS A 112 -2.23 4.30 9.10
CA CYS A 112 -2.06 5.29 8.05
C CYS A 112 -0.70 5.95 8.17
N SER A 113 -0.06 6.21 7.05
CA SER A 113 1.17 6.99 6.96
C SER A 113 1.07 7.92 5.76
N TYR A 114 1.85 8.99 5.79
CA TYR A 114 1.87 9.96 4.71
C TYR A 114 3.29 10.41 4.36
N ALA A 115 3.41 10.95 3.15
CA ALA A 115 4.54 11.74 2.69
C ALA A 115 4.03 13.10 2.21
N LEU A 116 4.71 14.18 2.58
CA LEU A 116 4.40 15.50 2.03
C LEU A 116 4.81 15.54 0.56
N LEU A 117 3.86 15.86 -0.32
CA LEU A 117 4.12 16.10 -1.74
C LEU A 117 4.94 17.39 -1.92
N MET A 118 4.76 18.35 -1.03
CA MET A 118 5.48 19.62 -1.07
C MET A 118 5.63 20.20 0.33
N PRO A 119 6.55 21.17 0.54
CA PRO A 119 6.63 21.88 1.81
C PRO A 119 5.29 22.44 2.25
N LEU A 120 5.07 22.47 3.57
CA LEU A 120 3.88 23.08 4.15
C LEU A 120 3.75 24.52 3.68
N GLN A 121 2.54 24.90 3.25
CA GLN A 121 2.27 26.26 2.78
C GLN A 121 1.44 27.01 3.80
N THR A 122 1.80 28.25 4.10
CA THR A 122 0.95 29.15 4.91
C THR A 122 0.08 29.99 3.98
N THR A 123 -1.21 29.92 4.21
CA THR A 123 -2.23 30.70 3.49
C THR A 123 -2.33 32.12 4.05
N VAL A 124 -2.94 33.03 3.28
CA VAL A 124 -3.11 34.43 3.67
C VAL A 124 -3.98 34.58 4.93
N ASP A 125 -4.92 33.66 5.17
CA ASP A 125 -5.75 33.60 6.37
C ASP A 125 -5.07 32.87 7.56
N GLY A 126 -3.77 32.60 7.46
CA GLY A 126 -2.96 32.04 8.54
C GLY A 126 -3.12 30.53 8.76
N LYS A 127 -3.82 29.82 7.86
CA LYS A 127 -3.90 28.35 7.89
C LYS A 127 -2.68 27.72 7.23
N THR A 128 -2.31 26.53 7.68
CA THR A 128 -1.29 25.71 7.04
C THR A 128 -1.95 24.71 6.10
N ARG A 129 -1.47 24.61 4.86
CA ARG A 129 -1.89 23.62 3.87
C ARG A 129 -0.84 22.52 3.77
N ALA A 130 -1.31 21.28 3.87
CA ALA A 130 -0.49 20.09 3.67
C ALA A 130 -1.06 19.29 2.49
N TYR A 131 -0.22 18.99 1.51
CA TYR A 131 -0.56 18.13 0.38
C TYR A 131 0.21 16.83 0.52
N LEU A 132 -0.51 15.71 0.55
CA LEU A 132 -0.02 14.44 1.05
C LEU A 132 -0.21 13.34 0.01
N GLN A 133 0.78 12.44 -0.10
CA GLN A 133 0.54 11.06 -0.52
C GLN A 133 0.23 10.25 0.73
N VAL A 134 -0.94 9.63 0.80
CA VAL A 134 -1.38 8.86 1.97
C VAL A 134 -1.49 7.40 1.60
N LEU A 135 -1.07 6.53 2.52
CA LEU A 135 -1.34 5.09 2.47
C LEU A 135 -1.93 4.66 3.81
N CYS A 136 -3.14 4.10 3.76
CA CYS A 136 -3.79 3.45 4.90
C CYS A 136 -3.96 1.96 4.62
N ILE A 137 -3.55 1.12 5.57
CA ILE A 137 -3.64 -0.35 5.46
C ILE A 137 -4.20 -0.92 6.75
N GLU A 138 -5.23 -1.76 6.63
CA GLU A 138 -5.69 -2.60 7.72
C GLU A 138 -4.69 -3.73 7.97
N PHE A 139 -4.31 -3.90 9.23
CA PHE A 139 -3.64 -5.12 9.69
C PHE A 139 -4.51 -5.82 10.72
N TYR A 140 -4.62 -7.14 10.58
CA TYR A 140 -5.49 -7.98 11.41
C TYR A 140 -4.82 -9.30 11.76
N LEU A 141 -5.27 -9.92 12.85
CA LEU A 141 -4.77 -11.21 13.30
C LEU A 141 -5.64 -12.34 12.78
N LYS A 142 -5.00 -13.37 12.24
CA LYS A 142 -5.67 -14.63 11.87
C LYS A 142 -4.73 -15.79 12.15
N ASN A 143 -5.21 -16.75 12.93
CA ASN A 143 -4.45 -17.96 13.31
C ASN A 143 -3.06 -17.65 13.90
N GLY A 144 -2.97 -16.60 14.73
CA GLY A 144 -1.71 -16.20 15.38
C GLY A 144 -0.71 -15.47 14.47
N ALA A 145 -1.07 -15.19 13.21
CA ALA A 145 -0.26 -14.42 12.29
C ALA A 145 -0.87 -13.04 12.05
N LEU A 146 0.00 -12.03 11.91
CA LEU A 146 -0.40 -10.69 11.46
C LEU A 146 -0.47 -10.68 9.93
N LEU A 147 -1.65 -10.35 9.39
CA LEU A 147 -1.94 -10.30 7.97
C LEU A 147 -2.33 -8.88 7.55
N GLN A 148 -2.11 -8.59 6.27
CA GLN A 148 -2.59 -7.39 5.61
C GLN A 148 -4.04 -7.59 5.13
N GLY A 149 -4.90 -6.62 5.42
CA GLY A 149 -6.29 -6.53 4.98
C GLY A 149 -6.47 -5.47 3.89
N THR A 150 -7.56 -4.69 3.98
CA THR A 150 -7.83 -3.64 3.00
C THR A 150 -6.79 -2.53 3.02
N GLY A 151 -6.47 -1.96 1.86
CA GLY A 151 -5.56 -0.83 1.75
C GLY A 151 -6.06 0.21 0.75
N ILE A 152 -5.67 1.47 0.97
CA ILE A 152 -5.96 2.58 0.08
C ILE A 152 -4.74 3.51 0.02
N SER A 153 -4.32 3.85 -1.20
CA SER A 153 -3.27 4.83 -1.49
C SER A 153 -3.89 5.98 -2.27
N ILE A 154 -3.95 7.17 -1.68
CA ILE A 154 -4.59 8.34 -2.29
C ILE A 154 -3.84 9.62 -1.97
N PRO A 155 -3.84 10.61 -2.89
CA PRO A 155 -3.43 11.96 -2.54
C PRO A 155 -4.53 12.64 -1.71
N ALA A 156 -4.12 13.44 -0.74
CA ALA A 156 -5.03 14.21 0.12
C ALA A 156 -4.51 15.64 0.34
N ALA A 157 -5.42 16.58 0.57
CA ALA A 157 -5.10 17.93 0.97
C ALA A 157 -5.77 18.25 2.31
N LEU A 158 -4.99 18.79 3.24
CA LEU A 158 -5.44 19.24 4.55
C LEU A 158 -5.28 20.75 4.69
N SER A 159 -6.24 21.39 5.32
CA SER A 159 -6.05 22.72 5.91
C SER A 159 -6.03 22.58 7.41
N LEU A 160 -4.97 23.10 8.03
CA LEU A 160 -4.77 23.07 9.47
C LEU A 160 -4.76 24.49 10.03
N SER A 161 -5.34 24.66 11.20
CA SER A 161 -5.33 25.93 11.93
C SER A 161 -4.78 25.70 13.34
N ARG A 162 -3.95 26.63 13.80
CA ARG A 162 -3.44 26.62 15.17
C ARG A 162 -4.44 27.33 16.08
N GLN A 163 -4.94 26.61 17.07
CA GLN A 163 -5.83 27.10 18.11
C GLN A 163 -5.12 27.04 19.47
N ASN A 164 -5.81 27.49 20.54
CA ASN A 164 -5.21 27.58 21.87
C ASN A 164 -4.76 26.23 22.45
N ASP A 165 -5.41 25.15 22.03
CA ASP A 165 -5.19 23.77 22.47
C ASP A 165 -4.33 22.94 21.49
N GLY A 166 -3.89 23.52 20.37
CA GLY A 166 -2.99 22.86 19.42
C GLY A 166 -3.39 23.03 17.96
N TRP A 167 -2.95 22.09 17.13
CA TRP A 167 -3.27 22.06 15.70
C TRP A 167 -4.54 21.29 15.45
N HIS A 168 -5.39 21.83 14.57
CA HIS A 168 -6.64 21.18 14.16
C HIS A 168 -6.73 21.16 12.65
N VAL A 169 -7.11 20.01 12.09
CA VAL A 169 -7.53 19.95 10.68
C VAL A 169 -8.92 20.56 10.58
N VAL A 170 -9.03 21.66 9.84
CA VAL A 170 -10.30 22.38 9.61
C VAL A 170 -10.90 22.05 8.24
N GLU A 171 -10.13 21.42 7.36
CA GLU A 171 -10.61 20.99 6.05
C GLU A 171 -9.83 19.76 5.58
N TYR A 172 -10.55 18.76 5.06
CA TYR A 172 -10.02 17.57 4.41
C TYR A 172 -10.59 17.46 3.00
N ARG A 173 -9.72 17.30 1.99
CA ARG A 173 -10.12 17.05 0.59
C ARG A 173 -9.35 15.88 -0.01
N ARG A 174 -10.05 15.06 -0.80
CA ARG A 174 -9.48 13.99 -1.64
C ARG A 174 -10.15 14.00 -3.02
N PRO A 175 -9.49 13.44 -4.06
CA PRO A 175 -10.11 13.33 -5.38
C PRO A 175 -11.43 12.56 -5.34
N GLN A 176 -12.42 13.01 -6.12
CA GLN A 176 -13.69 12.33 -6.24
C GLN A 176 -13.53 11.05 -7.06
N THR A 177 -14.09 9.94 -6.56
CA THR A 177 -14.15 8.68 -7.29
C THR A 177 -14.94 8.87 -8.58
N GLY A 178 -14.38 8.44 -9.71
CA GLY A 178 -15.00 8.56 -11.03
C GLY A 178 -14.74 9.89 -11.76
N ASN A 179 -14.27 10.94 -11.08
CA ASN A 179 -13.86 12.20 -11.70
C ASN A 179 -12.47 12.66 -11.22
N TRP A 180 -11.51 11.75 -11.30
CA TRP A 180 -10.20 11.95 -10.67
C TRP A 180 -9.42 13.14 -11.24
N GLY A 181 -9.45 13.31 -12.58
CA GLY A 181 -8.63 14.32 -13.25
C GLY A 181 -9.04 15.77 -12.95
N GLU A 182 -10.35 16.06 -12.94
CA GLU A 182 -10.84 17.39 -12.60
C GLU A 182 -10.68 17.67 -11.10
N SER A 183 -11.08 16.74 -10.24
CA SER A 183 -10.93 16.89 -8.78
C SER A 183 -9.47 17.12 -8.37
N LEU A 184 -8.51 16.46 -9.03
CA LEU A 184 -7.10 16.72 -8.77
C LEU A 184 -6.74 18.19 -9.03
N ARG A 185 -7.16 18.73 -10.17
CA ARG A 185 -6.86 20.13 -10.55
C ARG A 185 -7.55 21.16 -9.66
N GLU A 186 -8.68 20.81 -9.06
CA GLU A 186 -9.39 21.68 -8.11
C GLU A 186 -8.81 21.68 -6.69
N ILE A 187 -8.12 20.59 -6.32
CA ILE A 187 -7.63 20.38 -4.95
C ILE A 187 -6.14 20.75 -4.84
N PHE A 188 -5.34 20.40 -5.86
CA PHE A 188 -3.89 20.45 -5.79
C PHE A 188 -3.32 21.54 -6.68
N PRO A 189 -2.30 22.29 -6.20
CA PRO A 189 -1.59 23.23 -7.03
C PRO A 189 -0.77 22.49 -8.11
N PRO A 190 -0.43 23.16 -9.23
CA PRO A 190 0.30 22.54 -10.35
C PRO A 190 1.58 21.79 -9.94
N GLU A 191 2.31 22.31 -8.98
CA GLU A 191 3.56 21.71 -8.48
C GLU A 191 3.31 20.36 -7.81
N ALA A 192 2.22 20.23 -7.04
CA ALA A 192 1.83 18.97 -6.43
C ALA A 192 1.25 17.99 -7.47
N LEU A 193 0.54 18.49 -8.49
CA LEU A 193 0.02 17.66 -9.57
C LEU A 193 1.12 16.91 -10.32
N ASN A 194 2.27 17.54 -10.55
CA ASN A 194 3.43 16.90 -11.19
C ASN A 194 4.00 15.72 -10.39
N LEU A 195 3.66 15.59 -9.11
CA LEU A 195 4.09 14.49 -8.24
C LEU A 195 3.03 13.39 -8.11
N ILE A 196 1.78 13.70 -8.46
CA ILE A 196 0.65 12.77 -8.43
C ILE A 196 0.44 12.14 -9.81
N ILE A 197 0.48 12.96 -10.86
CA ILE A 197 0.23 12.54 -12.24
C ILE A 197 1.55 12.02 -12.81
N MET A 198 1.69 10.70 -12.81
CA MET A 198 2.86 10.01 -13.34
C MET A 198 2.65 9.72 -14.83
N SER A 199 3.57 10.17 -15.67
CA SER A 199 3.52 9.95 -17.12
C SER A 199 4.76 9.21 -17.65
N THR A 200 5.82 9.10 -16.85
CA THR A 200 7.07 8.44 -17.23
C THR A 200 7.39 7.23 -16.33
N PRO A 201 8.16 6.24 -16.82
CA PRO A 201 8.60 5.11 -16.00
C PRO A 201 9.33 5.53 -14.72
N ASP A 202 10.18 6.56 -14.79
CA ASP A 202 10.93 7.04 -13.62
C ASP A 202 10.02 7.67 -12.56
N GLU A 203 8.95 8.36 -12.96
CA GLU A 203 7.95 8.88 -12.03
C GLU A 203 7.18 7.76 -11.34
N ILE A 204 6.80 6.73 -12.09
CA ILE A 204 6.13 5.53 -11.55
C ILE A 204 7.05 4.82 -10.54
N LEU A 205 8.33 4.63 -10.87
CA LEU A 205 9.31 4.04 -9.96
C LEU A 205 9.46 4.84 -8.67
N ARG A 206 9.55 6.17 -8.76
CA ARG A 206 9.61 7.04 -7.58
C ARG A 206 8.35 6.96 -6.73
N HIS A 207 7.18 6.95 -7.35
CA HIS A 207 5.91 6.82 -6.62
C HIS A 207 5.81 5.47 -5.89
N ASN A 208 6.16 4.37 -6.57
CA ASN A 208 6.16 3.05 -5.95
C ASN A 208 7.10 3.01 -4.75
N ALA A 209 8.29 3.60 -4.85
CA ALA A 209 9.21 3.66 -3.72
C ALA A 209 8.66 4.48 -2.53
N VAL A 210 7.87 5.55 -2.78
CA VAL A 210 7.15 6.25 -1.71
C VAL A 210 6.10 5.35 -1.08
N VAL A 211 5.27 4.69 -1.89
CA VAL A 211 4.23 3.77 -1.38
C VAL A 211 4.85 2.64 -0.56
N ASP A 212 5.97 2.06 -1.00
CA ASP A 212 6.71 1.04 -0.27
C ASP A 212 7.23 1.58 1.06
N MET A 213 7.80 2.79 1.08
CA MET A 213 8.24 3.43 2.31
C MET A 213 7.08 3.67 3.30
N LEU A 214 5.92 4.10 2.81
CA LEU A 214 4.72 4.26 3.64
C LEU A 214 4.19 2.90 4.13
N PHE A 215 4.27 1.86 3.29
CA PHE A 215 3.91 0.51 3.68
C PHE A 215 4.77 0.03 4.84
N GLN A 216 6.10 0.19 4.74
CA GLN A 216 7.03 -0.20 5.80
C GLN A 216 6.77 0.56 7.10
N LYS A 217 6.42 1.86 7.02
CA LYS A 217 6.01 2.65 8.20
C LYS A 217 4.74 2.10 8.84
N ASN A 218 3.72 1.79 8.05
CA ASN A 218 2.47 1.21 8.56
C ASN A 218 2.68 -0.17 9.16
N LEU A 219 3.47 -1.01 8.50
CA LEU A 219 3.84 -2.33 8.99
C LEU A 219 4.59 -2.22 10.32
N ARG A 220 5.55 -1.30 10.44
CA ARG A 220 6.27 -1.09 11.69
C ARG A 220 5.32 -0.72 12.84
N GLN A 221 4.41 0.22 12.61
CA GLN A 221 3.38 0.59 13.60
C GLN A 221 2.50 -0.60 13.99
N ALA A 222 2.11 -1.44 13.02
CA ALA A 222 1.31 -2.63 13.28
C ALA A 222 2.08 -3.67 14.09
N LEU A 223 3.36 -3.90 13.79
CA LEU A 223 4.22 -4.79 14.56
C LEU A 223 4.40 -4.30 16.00
N ASP A 224 4.61 -2.99 16.19
CA ASP A 224 4.74 -2.38 17.51
C ASP A 224 3.40 -2.47 18.31
N PHE A 225 2.25 -2.39 17.63
CA PHE A 225 0.93 -2.51 18.25
C PHE A 225 0.56 -3.96 18.62
N TYR A 226 0.75 -4.92 17.70
CA TYR A 226 0.32 -6.30 17.88
C TYR A 226 1.36 -7.19 18.57
N GLY A 227 2.64 -6.85 18.49
CA GLY A 227 3.74 -7.65 19.05
C GLY A 227 3.93 -9.02 18.37
N ILE A 228 3.41 -9.20 17.15
CA ILE A 228 3.40 -10.47 16.40
C ILE A 228 4.08 -10.26 15.03
N PRO A 229 4.92 -11.19 14.55
CA PRO A 229 5.55 -11.06 13.24
C PRO A 229 4.53 -11.05 12.10
N PHE A 230 4.83 -10.25 11.08
CA PHE A 230 4.04 -10.17 9.86
C PHE A 230 4.31 -11.36 8.95
N MET A 231 3.24 -11.96 8.45
CA MET A 231 3.32 -12.96 7.38
C MET A 231 2.79 -12.34 6.08
N PRO A 232 3.64 -12.17 5.05
CA PRO A 232 3.15 -11.73 3.75
C PRO A 232 2.15 -12.75 3.22
N SER A 233 1.06 -12.26 2.61
CA SER A 233 0.10 -13.15 1.96
C SER A 233 0.80 -13.83 0.79
N PRO A 234 0.68 -15.16 0.61
CA PRO A 234 1.23 -15.84 -0.55
C PRO A 234 0.60 -15.24 -1.82
N GLY A 235 1.41 -14.62 -2.69
CA GLY A 235 0.98 -14.12 -4.00
C GLY A 235 0.70 -12.62 -4.12
N SER A 236 1.14 -11.79 -3.15
CA SER A 236 1.26 -10.33 -3.33
C SER A 236 2.56 -9.95 -4.02
#